data_AF-A0A9Q3E1M3-F1
#
_entry.id   AF-A0A9Q3E1M3-F1
#
_cell.length_a   1.000
_cell.length_b   1.000
_cell.length_c   1.000
_cell.angle_alpha   90.00
_cell.angle_beta   90.00
_cell.angle_gamma   90.00
#
_symmetry.space_group_name_H-M   'P 1'
#
loop_
_entity.id
_entity.type
_entity.pdbx_description
1 polymer ?
#
loop_
_entity_poly.entity_id
_entity_poly.type
_entity_poly.pdbx_seq_one_letter_code
_entity_poly.pdbx_strand_id
1 'polypeptide(L)'
;MGNRGENETYRGAKETFWWEGMNKMVKKWVKSCEACQKRSHYHQKEEGRISFTSTLFERVSIDAIHVKSGRWKYLVVARDYFSGFPDTIGLVTLTARSVSEWVTSECICRYRAPNKVTVDGGPDFGKDLQDAVKKAGSKIRVTTSYYPESQGMVERGNKKFNDALVKMCGENGSKWKKYLPLVRLADRISTKRTTVCSPFELQFGQKAVLPIGLEAKTYLAIEWHKVRSTEDLLQARDEQLSGKEEMRKRAKEKLKKARDN
;
A
#
# COMPACT_ATOMS: atom_id res chain seq x y z
N MET A 1 8.02 41.67 -17.57
CA MET A 1 6.96 40.81 -18.15
C MET A 1 7.04 39.40 -17.57
N GLY A 2 6.08 39.04 -16.71
CA GLY A 2 5.54 37.68 -16.57
C GLY A 2 6.34 36.50 -16.01
N ASN A 3 7.64 36.60 -15.69
CA ASN A 3 8.47 35.48 -15.14
C ASN A 3 8.16 34.11 -15.77
N ARG A 4 8.04 34.05 -17.11
CA ARG A 4 7.67 32.84 -17.84
C ARG A 4 8.87 31.90 -17.96
N GLY A 5 8.61 30.60 -18.15
CA GLY A 5 9.65 29.57 -18.26
C GLY A 5 10.51 29.72 -19.53
N GLU A 6 11.62 28.97 -19.57
CA GLU A 6 12.66 28.98 -20.62
C GLU A 6 12.08 29.03 -22.05
N ASN A 7 11.10 28.18 -22.35
CA ASN A 7 10.51 28.06 -23.68
C ASN A 7 9.72 29.30 -24.12
N GLU A 8 8.98 29.92 -23.19
CA GLU A 8 8.16 31.09 -23.47
C GLU A 8 9.03 32.34 -23.63
N THR A 9 10.07 32.47 -22.80
CA THR A 9 11.07 33.54 -22.94
C THR A 9 11.82 33.42 -24.25
N TYR A 10 12.21 32.21 -24.65
CA TYR A 10 12.86 31.98 -25.93
C TYR A 10 11.93 32.28 -27.11
N ARG A 11 10.67 31.85 -27.06
CA ARG A 11 9.70 32.10 -28.13
C ARG A 11 9.47 33.60 -28.35
N GLY A 12 9.25 34.37 -27.29
CA GLY A 12 9.07 35.82 -27.40
C GLY A 12 10.32 36.54 -27.91
N ALA A 13 11.52 36.13 -27.47
CA ALA A 13 12.76 36.73 -27.96
C ALA A 13 13.00 36.42 -29.46
N LYS A 14 12.69 35.20 -29.89
CA LYS A 14 12.87 34.73 -31.28
C LYS A 14 11.97 35.46 -32.28
N GLU A 15 10.84 36.01 -31.84
CA GLU A 15 9.92 36.75 -32.73
C GLU A 15 10.53 38.07 -33.23
N THR A 16 11.46 38.66 -32.49
CA THR A 16 12.05 39.97 -32.83
C THR A 16 13.56 39.90 -33.10
N PHE A 17 14.27 38.94 -32.52
CA PHE A 17 15.73 38.88 -32.57
C PHE A 17 16.26 37.47 -32.87
N TRP A 18 17.45 37.39 -33.46
CA TRP A 18 18.17 36.13 -33.65
C TRP A 18 19.69 36.33 -33.54
N TRP A 19 20.36 35.42 -32.85
CA TRP A 19 21.81 35.30 -32.83
C TRP A 19 22.26 33.87 -32.47
N GLU A 20 23.52 33.56 -32.76
CA GLU A 20 24.10 32.25 -32.46
C GLU A 20 24.19 32.02 -30.94
N GLY A 21 23.66 30.90 -30.46
CA GLY A 21 23.65 30.57 -29.03
C GLY A 21 22.55 31.24 -28.20
N MET A 22 21.59 31.95 -28.83
CA MET A 22 20.47 32.61 -28.16
C MET A 22 19.73 31.70 -27.17
N ASN A 23 19.45 30.44 -27.54
CA ASN A 23 18.80 29.48 -26.64
C ASN A 23 19.62 29.20 -25.37
N LYS A 24 20.94 29.01 -25.51
CA LYS A 24 21.84 28.79 -24.36
C LYS A 24 21.86 30.01 -23.43
N MET A 25 21.86 31.21 -23.98
CA MET A 25 21.82 32.46 -23.21
C MET A 25 20.49 32.62 -22.47
N VAL A 26 19.36 32.43 -23.14
CA VAL A 26 18.03 32.50 -22.52
C VAL A 26 17.91 31.48 -21.38
N LYS A 27 18.38 30.25 -21.59
CA LYS A 27 18.43 29.23 -20.55
C LYS A 27 19.27 29.66 -19.34
N LYS A 28 20.45 30.22 -19.58
CA LYS A 28 21.34 30.72 -18.50
C LYS A 28 20.68 31.86 -17.72
N TRP A 29 20.02 32.78 -18.43
CA TRP A 29 19.34 33.94 -17.88
C TRP A 29 18.13 33.54 -17.00
N VAL A 30 17.29 32.63 -17.48
CA VAL A 30 16.14 32.12 -16.70
C VAL A 30 16.63 31.35 -15.46
N LYS A 31 17.74 30.61 -15.58
CA LYS A 31 18.38 29.91 -14.45
C LYS A 31 19.01 30.85 -13.42
N SER A 32 19.51 32.02 -13.81
CA SER A 32 20.07 33.00 -12.87
C SER A 32 19.03 33.82 -12.11
N CYS A 33 17.75 33.76 -12.49
CA CYS A 33 16.71 34.52 -11.81
C CYS A 33 16.35 33.90 -10.45
N GLU A 34 16.81 34.52 -9.35
CA GLU A 34 16.59 34.04 -7.98
C GLU A 34 15.09 33.90 -7.63
N ALA A 35 14.26 34.85 -8.05
CA ALA A 35 12.81 34.81 -7.80
C ALA A 35 12.13 33.63 -8.52
N CYS A 36 12.60 33.26 -9.72
CA CYS A 36 12.13 32.08 -10.44
C CYS A 36 12.68 30.79 -9.83
N GLN A 37 13.95 30.76 -9.39
CA GLN A 37 14.54 29.58 -8.76
C GLN A 37 13.90 29.27 -7.40
N LYS A 38 13.62 30.28 -6.56
CA LYS A 38 12.92 30.11 -5.27
C LYS A 38 11.49 29.58 -5.41
N ARG A 39 10.84 29.82 -6.56
CA ARG A 39 9.47 29.35 -6.87
C ARG A 39 9.44 28.15 -7.81
N SER A 40 10.61 27.67 -8.25
CA SER A 40 10.74 26.51 -9.11
C SER A 40 10.34 25.25 -8.35
N HIS A 41 9.50 24.42 -8.95
CA HIS A 41 9.14 23.09 -8.41
C HIS A 41 10.24 22.03 -8.62
N TYR A 42 11.40 22.42 -9.15
CA TYR A 42 12.52 21.49 -9.35
C TYR A 42 13.30 21.31 -8.04
N HIS A 43 12.88 20.34 -7.24
CA HIS A 43 13.69 19.81 -6.17
C HIS A 43 14.67 18.78 -6.74
N GLN A 44 15.96 18.95 -6.46
CA GLN A 44 16.96 17.92 -6.72
C GLN A 44 16.53 16.69 -5.90
N LYS A 45 16.07 15.62 -6.57
CA LYS A 45 15.79 14.35 -5.90
C LYS A 45 17.14 13.76 -5.53
N GLU A 46 17.46 13.71 -4.24
CA GLU A 46 18.51 12.84 -3.77
C GLU A 46 18.17 11.38 -4.17
N GLU A 47 19.19 10.57 -4.45
CA GLU A 47 18.99 9.16 -4.74
C GLU A 47 18.45 8.45 -3.50
N GLY A 48 17.15 8.14 -3.52
CA GLY A 48 16.47 7.55 -2.36
C GLY A 48 17.15 6.28 -1.87
N ARG A 49 17.62 6.30 -0.62
CA ARG A 49 18.20 5.11 0.03
C ARG A 49 17.11 4.09 0.33
N ILE A 50 17.16 2.94 -0.34
CA ILE A 50 16.26 1.80 -0.07
C ILE A 50 16.52 1.31 1.36
N SER A 51 15.56 1.45 2.27
CA SER A 51 15.64 0.78 3.56
C SER A 51 15.27 -0.70 3.37
N PHE A 52 16.28 -1.56 3.23
CA PHE A 52 16.07 -3.00 3.24
C PHE A 52 15.62 -3.45 4.63
N THR A 53 14.67 -4.38 4.64
CA THR A 53 14.29 -5.17 5.82
C THR A 53 14.55 -6.62 5.48
N SER A 54 15.04 -7.40 6.43
CA SER A 54 15.55 -8.75 6.19
C SER A 54 14.54 -9.83 6.58
N THR A 55 13.52 -9.48 7.36
CA THR A 55 12.53 -10.44 7.84
C THR A 55 11.18 -9.78 8.13
N LEU A 56 10.15 -10.60 8.28
CA LEU A 56 8.79 -10.21 8.62
C LEU A 56 8.75 -9.46 9.96
N PHE A 57 8.02 -8.34 9.97
CA PHE A 57 7.84 -7.47 11.12
C PHE A 57 9.14 -6.90 11.69
N GLU A 58 10.26 -6.91 10.95
CA GLU A 58 11.45 -6.18 11.41
C GLU A 58 11.15 -4.68 11.52
N ARG A 59 10.46 -4.13 10.52
CA ARG A 59 10.00 -2.76 10.52
C ARG A 59 8.53 -2.70 10.12
N VAL A 60 7.73 -2.01 10.94
CA VAL A 60 6.31 -1.75 10.66
C VAL A 60 6.09 -0.24 10.60
N SER A 61 5.38 0.22 9.58
CA SER A 61 4.87 1.60 9.51
C SER A 61 3.45 1.63 10.03
N ILE A 62 3.11 2.66 10.80
CA ILE A 62 1.73 2.94 11.20
C ILE A 62 1.39 4.34 10.70
N ASP A 63 0.30 4.42 9.94
CA ASP A 63 -0.17 5.64 9.30
C ASP A 63 -1.67 5.79 9.56
N ALA A 64 -2.16 7.02 9.67
CA ALA A 64 -3.55 7.34 9.93
C ALA A 64 -4.10 8.28 8.84
N ILE A 65 -5.23 7.89 8.26
CA ILE A 65 -5.90 8.60 7.19
C ILE A 65 -7.22 9.13 7.70
N HIS A 66 -7.44 10.43 7.56
CA HIS A 66 -8.73 11.04 7.87
C HIS A 66 -9.73 10.82 6.73
N VAL A 67 -10.87 10.20 7.05
CA VAL A 67 -11.98 9.93 6.13
C VAL A 67 -13.14 10.87 6.44
N LYS A 68 -13.49 11.72 5.48
CA LYS A 68 -14.52 12.75 5.67
C LYS A 68 -15.94 12.17 5.83
N SER A 69 -16.20 11.01 5.24
CA SER A 69 -17.55 10.42 5.13
C SER A 69 -17.83 9.36 6.19
N GLY A 70 -19.07 9.34 6.70
CA GLY A 70 -19.55 8.35 7.67
C GLY A 70 -19.16 8.62 9.12
N ARG A 71 -19.54 7.67 10.00
CA ARG A 71 -19.28 7.69 11.45
C ARG A 71 -17.80 7.47 11.79
N TRP A 72 -17.11 6.64 11.02
CA TRP A 72 -15.71 6.31 11.23
C TRP A 72 -14.86 7.33 10.48
N LYS A 73 -14.18 8.22 11.22
CA LYS A 73 -13.43 9.35 10.66
C LYS A 73 -11.96 9.04 10.42
N TYR A 74 -11.45 7.92 10.92
CA TYR A 74 -10.03 7.60 10.81
C TYR A 74 -9.83 6.15 10.41
N LEU A 75 -8.96 5.92 9.44
CA LEU A 75 -8.43 4.61 9.07
C LEU A 75 -6.97 4.57 9.50
N VAL A 76 -6.61 3.66 10.40
CA VAL A 76 -5.21 3.40 10.76
C VAL A 76 -4.75 2.15 10.03
N VAL A 77 -3.57 2.23 9.41
CA VAL A 77 -2.94 1.16 8.65
C VAL A 77 -1.57 0.88 9.24
N ALA A 78 -1.39 -0.30 9.81
CA ALA A 78 -0.08 -0.87 10.12
C ALA A 78 0.38 -1.71 8.92
N ARG A 79 1.58 -1.45 8.39
CA ARG A 79 2.12 -2.19 7.25
C ARG A 79 3.54 -2.66 7.52
N ASP A 80 3.76 -3.96 7.34
CA ASP A 80 5.09 -4.56 7.37
C ASP A 80 5.91 -4.13 6.13
N TYR A 81 7.15 -3.69 6.34
CA TYR A 81 8.03 -3.25 5.26
C TYR A 81 8.56 -4.39 4.40
N PHE A 82 8.67 -5.60 4.94
CA PHE A 82 9.24 -6.73 4.21
C PHE A 82 8.23 -7.32 3.23
N SER A 83 7.10 -7.79 3.75
CA SER A 83 6.05 -8.45 2.97
C SER A 83 5.05 -7.48 2.36
N GLY A 84 4.95 -6.26 2.90
CA GLY A 84 3.87 -5.34 2.58
C GLY A 84 2.53 -5.73 3.24
N PHE A 85 2.52 -6.62 4.23
CA PHE A 85 1.29 -7.10 4.88
C PHE A 85 0.56 -5.98 5.62
N PRO A 86 -0.71 -5.67 5.27
CA PRO A 86 -1.50 -4.65 5.94
C PRO A 86 -2.35 -5.22 7.09
N ASP A 87 -2.36 -4.51 8.21
CA ASP A 87 -3.40 -4.57 9.23
C ASP A 87 -4.04 -3.22 9.43
N THR A 88 -5.36 -3.21 9.66
CA THR A 88 -6.14 -1.97 9.65
C THR A 88 -7.19 -1.94 10.72
N ILE A 89 -7.46 -0.73 11.23
CA ILE A 89 -8.60 -0.44 12.10
C ILE A 89 -9.27 0.85 11.64
N GLY A 90 -10.59 0.91 11.85
CA GLY A 90 -11.35 2.14 11.63
C GLY A 90 -11.77 2.68 12.99
N LEU A 91 -11.54 3.97 13.22
CA LEU A 91 -11.80 4.66 14.47
C LEU A 91 -12.76 5.84 14.23
N VAL A 92 -13.59 6.12 15.22
CA VAL A 92 -14.46 7.31 15.23
C VAL A 92 -13.63 8.54 15.59
N THR A 93 -12.80 8.41 16.62
CA THR A 93 -11.86 9.42 17.08
C THR A 93 -10.46 8.82 17.08
N LEU A 94 -9.49 9.56 16.55
CA LEU A 94 -8.10 9.15 16.61
C LEU A 94 -7.53 9.58 17.97
N THR A 95 -7.14 8.59 18.79
CA THR A 95 -6.48 8.85 20.07
C THR A 95 -5.28 7.92 20.20
N ALA A 96 -4.19 8.40 20.82
CA ALA A 96 -2.99 7.60 21.04
C ALA A 96 -3.31 6.31 21.82
N ARG A 97 -4.22 6.39 22.81
CA ARG A 97 -4.72 5.24 23.57
C ARG A 97 -5.39 4.20 22.67
N SER A 98 -6.39 4.57 21.87
CA SER A 98 -7.10 3.62 21.00
C SER A 98 -6.16 2.94 20.00
N VAL A 99 -5.17 3.69 19.47
CA VAL A 99 -4.16 3.12 18.58
C VAL A 99 -3.23 2.18 19.35
N SER A 100 -2.79 2.54 20.56
CA SER A 100 -1.91 1.70 21.39
C SER A 100 -2.56 0.36 21.79
N GLU A 101 -3.84 0.38 22.16
CA GLU A 101 -4.61 -0.82 22.53
C GLU A 101 -4.75 -1.75 21.32
N TRP A 102 -5.04 -1.19 20.14
CA TRP A 102 -5.11 -1.95 18.90
C TRP A 102 -3.75 -2.51 18.47
N VAL A 103 -2.68 -1.71 18.51
CA VAL A 103 -1.32 -2.18 18.14
C VAL A 103 -0.89 -3.31 19.07
N THR A 104 -1.14 -3.19 20.38
CA THR A 104 -0.78 -4.21 21.35
C THR A 104 -1.54 -5.52 21.09
N SER A 105 -2.87 -5.46 21.01
CA SER A 105 -3.71 -6.65 20.88
C SER A 105 -3.67 -7.29 19.49
N GLU A 106 -3.78 -6.49 18.43
CA GLU A 106 -4.05 -6.99 17.07
C GLU A 106 -2.79 -7.08 16.20
N CYS A 107 -1.70 -6.41 16.58
CA CYS A 107 -0.43 -6.47 15.85
C CYS A 107 0.63 -7.24 16.65
N ILE A 108 0.94 -6.81 17.87
CA ILE A 108 2.04 -7.38 18.67
C ILE A 108 1.66 -8.78 19.19
N CYS A 109 0.52 -8.91 19.89
CA CYS A 109 0.10 -10.20 20.45
C CYS A 109 -0.30 -11.23 19.38
N ARG A 110 -0.80 -10.77 18.22
CA ARG A 110 -1.20 -11.66 17.12
C ARG A 110 -0.01 -12.22 16.34
N TYR A 111 1.02 -11.41 16.10
CA TYR A 111 2.15 -11.81 15.26
C TYR A 111 3.45 -11.87 16.06
N ARG A 112 4.03 -10.71 16.35
CA ARG A 112 5.21 -10.52 17.19
C ARG A 112 5.45 -9.04 17.40
N ALA A 113 6.23 -8.70 18.41
CA ALA A 113 6.77 -7.35 18.55
C ALA A 113 7.72 -7.04 17.37
N PRO A 114 7.53 -5.92 16.65
CA PRO A 114 8.44 -5.53 15.59
C PRO A 114 9.74 -4.95 16.17
N ASN A 115 10.86 -5.02 15.43
CA ASN A 115 12.11 -4.44 15.94
C ASN A 115 12.04 -2.90 15.92
N LYS A 116 11.41 -2.34 14.89
CA LYS A 116 11.24 -0.90 14.67
C LYS A 116 9.81 -0.57 14.23
N VAL A 117 9.16 0.37 14.92
CA VAL A 117 7.89 0.97 14.50
C VAL A 117 8.18 2.37 13.97
N THR A 118 7.63 2.72 12.81
CA THR A 118 7.68 4.07 12.25
C THR A 118 6.26 4.66 12.28
N VAL A 119 6.09 5.82 12.89
CA VAL A 119 4.81 6.56 12.94
C VAL A 119 5.05 7.97 12.43
N ASP A 120 4.09 8.55 11.73
CA ASP A 120 4.17 9.96 11.36
C ASP A 120 3.91 10.86 12.58
N GLY A 121 4.61 11.98 12.66
CA GLY A 121 4.67 12.86 13.83
C GLY A 121 3.42 13.68 14.14
N GLY A 122 2.23 13.19 13.80
CA GLY A 122 0.98 13.78 14.25
C GLY A 122 0.81 13.63 15.77
N PRO A 123 0.16 14.61 16.46
CA PRO A 123 -0.12 14.54 17.90
C PRO A 123 -0.92 13.27 18.29
N ASP A 124 -1.62 12.71 17.31
CA ASP A 124 -2.42 11.49 17.38
C ASP A 124 -1.62 10.22 17.72
N PHE A 125 -0.31 10.21 17.45
CA PHE A 125 0.62 9.11 17.79
C PHE A 125 1.49 9.46 19.02
N GLY A 126 0.84 10.05 20.02
CA GLY A 126 1.43 10.54 21.26
C GLY A 126 2.05 9.46 22.18
N LYS A 127 2.33 9.85 23.43
CA LYS A 127 3.11 9.06 24.40
C LYS A 127 2.58 7.65 24.63
N ASP A 128 1.25 7.46 24.72
CA ASP A 128 0.65 6.14 24.99
C ASP A 128 1.09 5.07 23.98
N LEU A 129 1.11 5.40 22.68
CA LEU A 129 1.58 4.47 21.66
C LEU A 129 3.08 4.22 21.79
N GLN A 130 3.86 5.27 22.03
CA GLN A 130 5.31 5.14 22.20
C GLN A 130 5.66 4.25 23.39
N ASP A 131 4.95 4.41 24.50
CA ASP A 131 5.16 3.64 25.72
C ASP A 131 4.72 2.18 25.54
N ALA A 132 3.58 1.93 24.88
CA ALA A 132 3.16 0.57 24.55
C ALA A 132 4.18 -0.16 23.67
N VAL A 133 4.69 0.51 22.63
CA VAL A 133 5.71 -0.06 21.72
C VAL A 133 7.02 -0.30 22.46
N LYS A 134 7.47 0.64 23.30
CA LYS A 134 8.70 0.46 24.12
C LYS A 134 8.56 -0.66 25.15
N LYS A 135 7.39 -0.79 25.79
CA LYS A 135 7.10 -1.88 26.75
C LYS A 135 7.18 -3.26 26.09
N ALA A 136 6.84 -3.35 24.80
CA ALA A 136 7.01 -4.57 24.01
C ALA A 136 8.47 -4.84 23.55
N GLY A 137 9.43 -3.98 23.92
CA GLY A 137 10.84 -4.10 23.53
C GLY A 137 11.16 -3.52 22.13
N SER A 138 10.18 -2.91 21.47
CA SER A 138 10.32 -2.34 20.13
C SER A 138 10.86 -0.91 20.17
N LYS A 139 11.65 -0.53 19.17
CA LYS A 139 12.09 0.88 18.99
C LYS A 139 11.02 1.63 18.20
N ILE A 140 10.64 2.82 18.64
CA ILE A 140 9.74 3.69 17.87
C ILE A 140 10.49 4.87 17.28
N ARG A 141 10.26 5.13 15.98
CA ARG A 141 10.75 6.31 15.27
C ARG A 141 9.55 7.14 14.83
N VAL A 142 9.51 8.37 15.32
CA VAL A 142 8.54 9.37 14.87
C VAL A 142 9.14 10.13 13.70
N THR A 143 8.51 10.04 12.53
CA THR A 143 8.95 10.72 11.30
C THR A 143 8.32 12.10 11.22
N THR A 144 9.11 13.10 10.84
CA THR A 144 8.57 14.40 10.40
C THR A 144 8.08 14.26 8.96
N SER A 145 7.13 15.09 8.53
CA SER A 145 6.52 15.08 7.19
C SER A 145 7.50 15.25 6.00
N TYR A 146 8.80 15.29 6.25
CA TYR A 146 9.85 15.65 5.30
C TYR A 146 10.84 14.50 4.99
N TYR A 147 10.53 13.24 5.30
CA TYR A 147 11.37 12.07 4.97
C TYR A 147 10.71 11.03 4.02
N PRO A 148 10.25 11.44 2.82
CA PRO A 148 9.58 10.57 1.85
C PRO A 148 10.45 9.41 1.33
N GLU A 149 11.78 9.55 1.37
CA GLU A 149 12.69 8.55 0.80
C GLU A 149 12.67 7.19 1.50
N SER A 150 12.41 7.18 2.82
CA SER A 150 12.39 5.94 3.61
C SER A 150 11.02 5.28 3.72
N GLN A 151 9.96 5.94 3.24
CA GLN A 151 8.56 5.49 3.35
C GLN A 151 7.93 5.14 1.99
N GLY A 152 8.59 5.42 0.86
CA GLY A 152 7.99 5.27 -0.47
C GLY A 152 7.40 3.89 -0.81
N MET A 153 7.90 2.79 -0.21
CA MET A 153 7.26 1.47 -0.38
C MET A 153 5.89 1.40 0.31
N VAL A 154 5.83 1.88 1.56
CA VAL A 154 4.62 1.93 2.37
C VAL A 154 3.63 2.92 1.78
N GLU A 155 4.07 4.11 1.38
CA GLU A 155 3.23 5.12 0.74
C GLU A 155 2.56 4.58 -0.53
N ARG A 156 3.35 3.91 -1.41
CA ARG A 156 2.79 3.28 -2.62
C ARG A 156 1.81 2.17 -2.29
N GLY A 157 2.07 1.39 -1.24
CA GLY A 157 1.17 0.35 -0.74
C GLY A 157 -0.15 0.93 -0.21
N ASN A 158 -0.06 1.94 0.66
CA ASN A 158 -1.20 2.63 1.25
C ASN A 158 -2.04 3.35 0.20
N LYS A 159 -1.41 3.96 -0.81
CA LYS A 159 -2.14 4.57 -1.94
C LYS A 159 -3.00 3.54 -2.67
N LYS A 160 -2.43 2.40 -3.06
CA LYS A 160 -3.19 1.32 -3.74
C LYS A 160 -4.32 0.77 -2.87
N PHE A 161 -4.07 0.63 -1.57
CA PHE A 161 -5.08 0.20 -0.60
C PHE A 161 -6.25 1.19 -0.54
N ASN A 162 -5.95 2.48 -0.44
CA ASN A 162 -6.95 3.54 -0.38
C ASN A 162 -7.75 3.63 -1.69
N ASP A 163 -7.08 3.55 -2.84
CA ASP A 163 -7.73 3.56 -4.16
C ASP A 163 -8.71 2.39 -4.29
N ALA A 164 -8.35 1.20 -3.82
CA ALA A 164 -9.22 0.03 -3.81
C ALA A 164 -10.43 0.24 -2.89
N LEU A 165 -10.22 0.84 -1.71
CA LEU A 165 -11.30 1.15 -0.77
C LEU A 165 -12.29 2.17 -1.33
N VAL A 166 -11.79 3.23 -1.98
CA VAL A 166 -12.63 4.23 -2.66
C VAL A 166 -13.47 3.58 -3.76
N LYS A 167 -12.86 2.73 -4.60
CA LYS A 167 -13.57 2.00 -5.65
C LYS A 167 -14.70 1.12 -5.10
N MET A 168 -14.45 0.41 -3.99
CA MET A 168 -15.47 -0.43 -3.35
C MET A 168 -16.63 0.37 -2.73
N CYS A 169 -16.38 1.64 -2.34
CA CYS A 169 -17.42 2.50 -1.79
C CYS A 169 -18.31 3.15 -2.87
N GLY A 170 -17.79 3.28 -4.10
CA GLY A 170 -18.45 4.03 -5.17
C GLY A 170 -18.76 5.47 -4.71
N GLU A 171 -19.98 5.91 -4.96
CA GLU A 171 -20.45 7.26 -4.57
C GLU A 171 -20.68 7.39 -3.06
N ASN A 172 -20.90 6.29 -2.34
CA ASN A 172 -21.23 6.31 -0.91
C ASN A 172 -20.03 5.98 -0.03
N GLY A 173 -19.17 6.98 0.18
CA GLY A 173 -17.99 6.88 1.04
C GLY A 173 -18.28 6.52 2.51
N SER A 174 -19.51 6.63 3.00
CA SER A 174 -19.83 6.39 4.42
C SER A 174 -19.75 4.90 4.81
N LYS A 175 -19.85 4.00 3.83
CA LYS A 175 -19.85 2.54 4.02
C LYS A 175 -18.45 1.92 3.98
N TRP A 176 -17.39 2.74 3.92
CA TRP A 176 -16.00 2.26 3.79
C TRP A 176 -15.62 1.20 4.82
N LYS A 177 -16.08 1.36 6.08
CA LYS A 177 -15.77 0.41 7.16
C LYS A 177 -16.32 -0.99 6.89
N LYS A 178 -17.45 -1.10 6.17
CA LYS A 178 -18.04 -2.38 5.74
C LYS A 178 -17.15 -3.12 4.74
N TYR A 179 -16.52 -2.39 3.83
CA TYR A 179 -15.68 -2.97 2.78
C TYR A 179 -14.22 -3.17 3.20
N LEU A 180 -13.80 -2.56 4.31
CA LEU A 180 -12.44 -2.64 4.82
C LEU A 180 -11.90 -4.09 4.93
N PRO A 181 -12.65 -5.09 5.45
CA PRO A 181 -12.16 -6.47 5.52
C PRO A 181 -11.88 -7.08 4.15
N LEU A 182 -12.71 -6.77 3.14
CA LEU A 182 -12.55 -7.28 1.77
C LEU A 182 -11.31 -6.67 1.10
N VAL A 183 -11.11 -5.35 1.23
CA VAL A 183 -9.94 -4.66 0.69
C VAL A 183 -8.66 -5.13 1.40
N ARG A 184 -8.72 -5.34 2.72
CA ARG A 184 -7.63 -5.91 3.51
C ARG A 184 -7.24 -7.31 3.03
N LEU A 185 -8.22 -8.18 2.80
CA LEU A 185 -7.96 -9.51 2.24
C LEU A 185 -7.35 -9.40 0.84
N ALA A 186 -7.93 -8.58 -0.04
CA ALA A 186 -7.44 -8.39 -1.40
C ALA A 186 -5.98 -7.91 -1.44
N ASP A 187 -5.59 -6.96 -0.58
CA ASP A 187 -4.22 -6.46 -0.52
C ASP A 187 -3.24 -7.50 0.07
N ARG A 188 -3.70 -8.34 0.99
CA ARG A 188 -2.92 -9.47 1.56
C ARG A 188 -2.65 -10.58 0.57
N ILE A 189 -3.59 -10.90 -0.31
CA ILE A 189 -3.45 -12.01 -1.27
C ILE A 189 -2.87 -11.58 -2.61
N SER A 190 -2.74 -10.26 -2.85
CA SER A 190 -2.18 -9.73 -4.08
C SER A 190 -0.66 -9.88 -4.10
N THR A 191 -0.14 -10.65 -5.06
CA THR A 191 1.29 -10.85 -5.29
C THR A 191 2.01 -9.51 -5.46
N LYS A 192 3.11 -9.31 -4.73
CA LYS A 192 3.95 -8.12 -4.87
C LYS A 192 5.09 -8.42 -5.84
N ARG A 193 5.41 -7.46 -6.72
CA ARG A 193 6.49 -7.59 -7.70
C ARG A 193 7.87 -7.76 -7.02
N THR A 194 8.05 -7.16 -5.85
CA THR A 194 9.31 -7.18 -5.10
C THR A 194 9.63 -8.55 -4.50
N THR A 195 8.62 -9.27 -4.01
CA THR A 195 8.79 -10.56 -3.32
C THR A 195 8.37 -11.74 -4.18
N VAL A 196 7.66 -11.52 -5.29
CA VAL A 196 7.04 -12.56 -6.16
C VAL A 196 5.99 -13.42 -5.44
N CYS A 197 5.80 -13.20 -4.14
CA CYS A 197 4.77 -13.78 -3.29
C CYS A 197 3.77 -12.70 -2.84
N SER A 198 2.59 -13.13 -2.44
CA SER A 198 1.63 -12.29 -1.72
C SER A 198 2.05 -12.13 -0.25
N PRO A 199 1.68 -11.02 0.41
CA PRO A 199 1.93 -10.86 1.84
C PRO A 199 1.37 -12.02 2.68
N PHE A 200 0.20 -12.55 2.30
CA PHE A 200 -0.42 -13.69 2.97
C PHE A 200 0.45 -14.96 2.87
N GLU A 201 0.96 -15.27 1.69
CA GLU A 201 1.85 -16.43 1.48
C GLU A 201 3.13 -16.30 2.30
N LEU A 202 3.74 -15.11 2.34
CA LEU A 202 4.94 -14.88 3.14
C LEU A 202 4.67 -15.07 4.63
N GLN A 203 3.50 -14.61 5.11
CA GLN A 203 3.15 -14.66 6.52
C GLN A 203 2.76 -16.06 7.00
N PHE A 204 2.00 -16.80 6.20
CA PHE A 204 1.38 -18.07 6.61
C PHE A 204 1.98 -19.30 5.93
N GLY A 205 2.95 -19.12 5.02
CA GLY A 205 3.61 -20.21 4.31
C GLY A 205 2.75 -20.90 3.25
N GLN A 206 1.52 -20.43 3.02
CA GLN A 206 0.59 -21.02 2.06
C GLN A 206 -0.27 -19.97 1.36
N LYS A 207 -0.78 -20.32 0.18
CA LYS A 207 -1.67 -19.45 -0.58
C LYS A 207 -3.03 -19.35 0.11
N ALA A 208 -3.64 -18.17 0.08
CA ALA A 208 -5.00 -18.01 0.56
C ALA A 208 -5.99 -18.78 -0.34
N VAL A 209 -6.86 -19.58 0.27
CA VAL A 209 -7.95 -20.24 -0.44
C VAL A 209 -9.13 -19.27 -0.55
N LEU A 210 -9.47 -18.91 -1.79
CA LEU A 210 -10.64 -18.07 -2.06
C LEU A 210 -11.90 -18.93 -2.22
N PRO A 211 -13.11 -18.38 -2.03
CA PRO A 211 -14.35 -19.13 -2.22
C PRO A 211 -14.44 -19.84 -3.58
N ILE A 212 -13.98 -19.18 -4.65
CA ILE A 212 -13.91 -19.80 -5.99
C ILE A 212 -12.92 -20.97 -6.05
N GLY A 213 -11.85 -20.95 -5.24
CA GLY A 213 -10.89 -22.03 -5.12
C GLY A 213 -11.44 -23.25 -4.40
N LEU A 214 -12.38 -23.04 -3.46
CA LEU A 214 -13.16 -24.10 -2.81
C LEU A 214 -14.16 -24.72 -3.78
N GLU A 215 -14.93 -23.89 -4.49
CA GLU A 215 -15.88 -24.35 -5.54
C GLU A 215 -15.16 -25.18 -6.61
N ALA A 216 -13.98 -24.72 -7.06
CA ALA A 216 -13.22 -25.37 -8.12
C ALA A 216 -12.42 -26.59 -7.65
N LYS A 217 -12.50 -26.96 -6.36
CA LYS A 217 -11.69 -28.04 -5.74
C LYS A 217 -10.21 -27.97 -6.14
N THR A 218 -9.66 -26.75 -6.16
CA THR A 218 -8.26 -26.53 -6.54
C THR A 218 -7.32 -27.31 -5.62
N TYR A 219 -6.03 -27.41 -5.97
CA TYR A 219 -5.04 -28.11 -5.14
C TYR A 219 -5.00 -27.61 -3.69
N LEU A 220 -5.36 -26.34 -3.48
CA LEU A 220 -5.42 -25.71 -2.17
C LEU A 220 -6.66 -26.10 -1.34
N ALA A 221 -7.63 -26.77 -1.95
CA ALA A 221 -8.92 -27.15 -1.37
C ALA A 221 -9.17 -28.67 -1.42
N ILE A 222 -8.14 -29.48 -1.76
CA ILE A 222 -8.23 -30.94 -1.67
C ILE A 222 -8.27 -31.35 -0.19
N GLU A 223 -9.12 -32.32 0.12
CA GLU A 223 -9.13 -33.00 1.41
C GLU A 223 -7.93 -33.97 1.51
N TRP A 224 -6.75 -33.42 1.79
CA TRP A 224 -5.48 -34.15 1.81
C TRP A 224 -5.47 -35.38 2.72
N HIS A 225 -6.32 -35.42 3.77
CA HIS A 225 -6.43 -36.59 4.64
C HIS A 225 -7.06 -37.83 3.97
N LYS A 226 -7.79 -37.65 2.86
CA LYS A 226 -8.35 -38.74 2.05
C LYS A 226 -7.35 -39.29 1.03
N VAL A 227 -6.31 -38.53 0.74
CA VAL A 227 -5.30 -38.89 -0.25
C VAL A 227 -4.21 -39.71 0.45
N ARG A 228 -4.25 -41.04 0.31
CA ARG A 228 -3.33 -41.96 0.99
C ARG A 228 -2.44 -42.75 0.04
N SER A 229 -2.80 -42.79 -1.24
CA SER A 229 -2.09 -43.52 -2.29
C SER A 229 -1.80 -42.64 -3.50
N THR A 230 -0.91 -43.12 -4.37
CA THR A 230 -0.66 -42.50 -5.68
C THR A 230 -1.91 -42.50 -6.56
N GLU A 231 -2.76 -43.52 -6.44
CA GLU A 231 -4.03 -43.60 -7.18
C GLU A 231 -4.99 -42.49 -6.74
N ASP A 232 -5.12 -42.24 -5.43
CA ASP A 232 -5.93 -41.13 -4.90
C ASP A 232 -5.42 -39.77 -5.38
N LEU A 233 -4.09 -39.60 -5.45
CA LEU A 233 -3.45 -38.38 -5.98
C LEU A 233 -3.81 -38.16 -7.45
N LEU A 234 -3.73 -39.21 -8.27
CA LEU A 234 -4.06 -39.15 -9.68
C LEU A 234 -5.56 -38.87 -9.88
N GLN A 235 -6.43 -39.50 -9.10
CA GLN A 235 -7.87 -39.26 -9.14
C GLN A 235 -8.21 -37.81 -8.75
N ALA A 236 -7.65 -37.29 -7.66
CA ALA A 236 -7.84 -35.90 -7.25
C ALA A 236 -7.35 -34.92 -8.33
N ARG A 237 -6.27 -35.29 -9.05
CA ARG A 237 -5.75 -34.49 -10.16
C ARG A 237 -6.65 -34.55 -11.39
N ASP A 238 -7.22 -35.70 -11.70
CA ASP A 238 -8.14 -35.89 -12.84
C ASP A 238 -9.45 -35.10 -12.64
N GLU A 239 -10.05 -35.18 -11.45
CA GLU A 239 -11.24 -34.39 -11.07
C GLU A 239 -11.01 -32.87 -11.24
N GLN A 240 -9.80 -32.40 -10.95
CA GLN A 240 -9.44 -30.99 -11.15
C GLN A 240 -9.33 -30.60 -12.62
N LEU A 241 -8.80 -31.50 -13.45
CA LEU A 241 -8.58 -31.23 -14.87
C LEU A 241 -9.89 -31.29 -15.64
N SER A 242 -10.76 -32.25 -15.34
CA SER A 242 -12.08 -32.40 -15.97
C SER A 242 -13.00 -31.21 -15.71
N GLY A 243 -13.03 -30.67 -14.48
CA GLY A 243 -13.84 -29.50 -14.12
C GLY A 243 -13.28 -28.15 -14.61
N LYS A 244 -12.06 -28.11 -15.16
CA LYS A 244 -11.32 -26.87 -15.41
C LYS A 244 -11.97 -25.99 -16.49
N GLU A 245 -12.49 -26.59 -17.57
CA GLU A 245 -13.09 -25.83 -18.67
C GLU A 245 -14.41 -25.19 -18.27
N GLU A 246 -15.27 -25.94 -17.59
CA GLU A 246 -16.54 -25.45 -17.07
C GLU A 246 -16.30 -24.32 -16.06
N MET A 247 -15.36 -24.51 -15.12
CA MET A 247 -15.01 -23.47 -14.16
C MET A 247 -14.41 -22.24 -14.83
N ARG A 248 -13.62 -22.38 -15.91
CA ARG A 248 -13.14 -21.23 -16.70
C ARG A 248 -14.28 -20.47 -17.36
N LYS A 249 -15.27 -21.16 -17.94
CA LYS A 249 -16.45 -20.51 -18.54
C LYS A 249 -17.26 -19.77 -17.47
N ARG A 250 -17.57 -20.44 -16.36
CA ARG A 250 -18.33 -19.85 -15.24
C ARG A 250 -17.60 -18.67 -14.59
N ALA A 251 -16.28 -18.77 -14.43
CA ALA A 251 -15.46 -17.66 -13.94
C ALA A 251 -15.51 -16.46 -14.88
N LYS A 252 -15.41 -16.67 -16.21
CA LYS A 252 -15.56 -15.61 -17.21
C LYS A 252 -16.94 -14.95 -17.14
N GLU A 253 -18.02 -15.72 -16.99
CA GLU A 253 -19.38 -15.19 -16.85
C GLU A 253 -19.56 -14.38 -15.56
N LYS A 254 -19.07 -14.88 -14.41
CA LYS A 254 -19.07 -14.13 -13.14
C LYS A 254 -18.30 -12.81 -13.29
N LEU A 255 -17.15 -12.82 -13.98
CA LEU A 255 -16.34 -11.62 -14.23
C LEU A 255 -17.05 -10.60 -15.13
N LYS A 256 -17.81 -11.08 -16.14
CA LYS A 256 -18.62 -10.22 -17.00
C LYS A 256 -19.76 -9.57 -16.22
N LYS A 257 -20.53 -10.37 -15.47
CA LYS A 257 -21.60 -9.87 -14.59
C LYS A 257 -21.11 -8.87 -13.54
N ALA A 258 -19.91 -9.07 -13.00
CA ALA A 258 -19.32 -8.16 -12.01
C ALA A 258 -18.77 -6.86 -12.61
N ARG A 259 -18.63 -6.76 -13.94
CA ARG A 259 -18.30 -5.50 -14.64
C ARG A 259 -19.55 -4.70 -15.03
N ASP A 260 -20.66 -5.41 -15.27
CA ASP A 260 -21.92 -4.82 -15.72
C ASP A 260 -22.77 -4.28 -14.54
N ASN A 261 -22.44 -4.66 -13.29
CA ASN A 261 -23.03 -4.19 -12.04
C ASN A 261 -22.07 -3.27 -11.29
#